data_AF-A0A8S2WYI1-F1
#
_entry.id   AF-A0A8S2WYI1-F1
#
_cell.length_a   1.000
_cell.length_b   1.000
_cell.length_c   1.000
_cell.angle_alpha   90.00
_cell.angle_beta   90.00
_cell.angle_gamma   90.00
#
_symmetry.space_group_name_H-M   'P 1'
#
loop_
_entity.id
_entity.type
_entity.pdbx_description
1 polymer ?
#
loop_
_entity_poly.entity_id
_entity_poly.type
_entity_poly.pdbx_seq_one_letter_code
_entity_poly.pdbx_strand_id
1 'polypeptide(L)'
;QELDRRFVRSVLRENLSILFDPNYLMDHKEIVGEPEYGRDALNYTRLKYGKLPSFDKTAVQYEWELIKAPLAEYLKTSINHLRRQFWKSFILLRKTVNEHFDQQFKNILVLLSIYLLSTSNNAECERGFSAANRVQTNGRSRLLRETLDTLLNIRLLLSDDVRSQRCQFVAEKAFESWNDHESNRRYPRTKLIIDVTDDYEPSTQKGVGVGK
;
A
#
# COMPACT_ATOMS: atom_id res chain seq x y z
N GLN A 1 -7.98 12.23 -18.36
CA GLN A 1 -9.22 12.09 -17.56
C GLN A 1 -9.19 13.17 -16.49
N GLU A 2 -10.10 14.14 -16.55
CA GLU A 2 -10.29 15.13 -15.47
C GLU A 2 -10.94 14.44 -14.27
N LEU A 3 -10.26 14.46 -13.13
CA LEU A 3 -10.81 14.05 -11.84
C LEU A 3 -11.82 15.10 -11.37
N ASP A 4 -12.93 14.66 -10.75
CA ASP A 4 -13.95 15.54 -10.16
C ASP A 4 -13.29 16.56 -9.22
N ARG A 5 -13.65 17.84 -9.36
CA ARG A 5 -13.07 19.00 -8.65
C ARG A 5 -13.11 18.89 -7.12
N ARG A 6 -13.90 17.95 -6.59
CA ARG A 6 -13.99 17.65 -5.15
C ARG A 6 -12.80 16.88 -4.60
N PHE A 7 -11.93 16.32 -5.45
CA PHE A 7 -10.80 15.52 -5.01
C PHE A 7 -9.49 16.28 -5.20
N VAL A 8 -8.97 16.77 -4.08
CA VAL A 8 -7.64 17.37 -4.01
C VAL A 8 -6.60 16.30 -4.32
N ARG A 9 -5.68 16.58 -5.24
CA ARG A 9 -4.57 15.67 -5.52
C ARG A 9 -3.75 15.48 -4.25
N SER A 10 -3.45 14.22 -3.92
CA SER A 10 -2.65 13.91 -2.75
C SER A 10 -1.20 14.32 -3.01
N VAL A 11 -0.71 15.34 -2.29
CA VAL A 11 0.69 15.80 -2.35
C VAL A 11 1.67 14.64 -2.11
N LEU A 12 1.31 13.70 -1.23
CA LEU A 12 2.12 12.51 -0.99
C LEU A 12 2.23 11.61 -2.22
N ARG A 13 1.12 11.45 -2.93
CA ARG A 13 1.07 10.64 -4.14
C ARG A 13 1.84 11.30 -5.28
N GLU A 14 1.71 12.62 -5.43
CA GLU A 14 2.48 13.37 -6.42
C GLU A 14 3.98 13.21 -6.19
N ASN A 15 4.43 13.36 -4.94
CA ASN A 15 5.84 13.14 -4.60
C ASN A 15 6.31 11.70 -4.86
N LEU A 16 5.50 10.68 -4.52
CA LEU A 16 5.85 9.29 -4.85
C LEU A 16 5.84 9.02 -6.36
N SER A 17 4.94 9.66 -7.11
CA SER A 17 4.92 9.56 -8.58
C SER A 17 6.15 10.19 -9.22
N ILE A 18 6.62 11.33 -8.72
CA ILE A 18 7.87 11.95 -9.18
C ILE A 18 9.04 10.96 -9.01
N LEU A 19 9.10 10.25 -7.89
CA LEU A 19 10.20 9.33 -7.59
C LEU A 19 10.10 7.98 -8.32
N PHE A 20 8.89 7.43 -8.45
CA PHE A 20 8.72 6.01 -8.76
C PHE A 20 7.79 5.70 -9.94
N ASP A 21 7.09 6.68 -10.52
CA ASP A 21 6.22 6.42 -11.66
C ASP A 21 7.05 6.20 -12.91
N PRO A 22 7.03 5.00 -13.54
CA PRO A 22 7.80 4.74 -14.74
C PRO A 22 7.48 5.70 -15.87
N ASN A 23 6.22 6.13 -16.03
CA ASN A 23 5.88 7.09 -17.07
C ASN A 23 6.57 8.44 -16.81
N TYR A 24 6.52 8.92 -15.56
CA TYR A 24 7.19 10.15 -15.18
C TYR A 24 8.71 10.04 -15.33
N LEU A 25 9.30 8.91 -14.91
CA LEU A 25 10.72 8.63 -15.04
C LEU A 25 11.18 8.57 -16.50
N MET A 26 10.38 7.97 -17.39
CA MET A 26 10.67 7.89 -18.82
C MET A 26 10.60 9.27 -19.49
N ASP A 27 9.60 10.09 -19.12
CA ASP A 27 9.46 11.47 -19.62
C ASP A 27 10.62 12.37 -19.15
N HIS A 28 11.25 12.05 -18.01
CA HIS A 28 12.33 12.84 -17.40
C HIS A 28 13.67 12.10 -17.37
N LYS A 29 13.88 11.09 -18.23
CA LYS A 29 15.04 10.18 -18.19
C LYS A 29 16.41 10.88 -18.27
N GLU A 30 16.46 12.08 -18.83
CA GLU A 30 17.68 12.89 -18.97
C GLU A 30 18.13 13.48 -17.63
N ILE A 31 17.20 13.76 -16.71
CA ILE A 31 17.49 14.42 -15.43
C ILE A 31 17.50 13.45 -14.24
N VAL A 32 17.02 12.21 -14.39
CA VAL A 32 16.92 11.24 -13.28
C VAL A 32 18.28 10.96 -12.61
N GLY A 33 19.37 11.03 -13.38
CA GLY A 33 20.72 10.82 -12.87
C GLY A 33 21.31 12.02 -12.12
N GLU A 34 20.67 13.19 -12.17
CA GLU A 34 21.22 14.44 -11.64
C GLU A 34 21.17 14.49 -10.10
N PRO A 35 22.12 15.18 -9.43
CA PRO A 35 22.17 15.29 -7.97
C PRO A 35 20.87 15.85 -7.35
N GLU A 36 20.23 16.83 -7.99
CA GLU A 36 19.04 17.48 -7.45
C GLU A 36 17.71 16.75 -7.75
N TYR A 37 17.74 15.71 -8.60
CA TYR A 37 16.52 15.02 -9.00
C TYR A 37 15.80 14.35 -7.82
N GLY A 38 14.52 14.66 -7.68
CA GLY A 38 13.64 14.05 -6.68
C GLY A 38 13.95 14.43 -5.23
N ARG A 39 14.90 15.36 -4.97
CA ARG A 39 15.34 15.69 -3.60
C ARG A 39 14.20 16.19 -2.72
N ASP A 40 13.37 17.10 -3.23
CA ASP A 40 12.23 17.64 -2.48
C ASP A 40 11.15 16.57 -2.25
N ALA A 41 10.87 15.76 -3.27
CA ALA A 41 9.92 14.66 -3.16
C ALA A 41 10.38 13.59 -2.15
N LEU A 42 11.68 13.28 -2.13
CA LEU A 42 12.29 12.39 -1.15
C LEU A 42 12.26 12.99 0.25
N ASN A 43 12.56 14.28 0.39
CA ASN A 43 12.49 14.99 1.66
C ASN A 43 11.07 14.97 2.24
N TYR A 44 10.06 15.20 1.42
CA TYR A 44 8.68 15.12 1.85
C TYR A 44 8.31 13.68 2.30
N THR A 45 8.62 12.69 1.47
CA THR A 45 8.24 11.28 1.75
C THR A 45 8.98 10.70 2.95
N ARG A 46 10.28 10.97 3.12
CA ARG A 46 11.05 10.49 4.29
C ARG A 46 10.55 11.09 5.60
N LEU A 47 10.17 12.37 5.61
CA LEU A 47 9.59 13.01 6.80
C LEU A 47 8.23 12.40 7.13
N LYS A 48 7.40 12.15 6.10
CA LYS A 48 6.08 11.54 6.27
C LYS A 48 6.17 10.12 6.83
N TYR A 49 7.10 9.32 6.33
CA TYR A 49 7.17 7.88 6.64
C TYR A 49 8.13 7.49 7.74
N GLY A 50 9.07 8.33 8.18
CA GLY A 50 10.03 7.86 9.18
C GLY A 50 9.54 7.83 10.63
N LYS A 51 8.23 7.65 10.85
CA LYS A 51 7.73 7.04 12.09
C LYS A 51 7.59 5.51 11.95
N LEU A 52 7.82 4.96 10.75
CA LEU A 52 7.77 3.52 10.52
C LEU A 52 8.96 2.83 11.25
N PRO A 53 8.72 1.73 11.98
CA PRO A 53 9.74 1.09 12.84
C PRO A 53 11.01 0.63 12.10
N SER A 54 10.90 0.34 10.81
CA SER A 54 11.97 -0.22 9.98
C SER A 54 12.54 0.75 8.95
N PHE A 55 12.13 2.03 8.99
CA PHE A 55 12.51 3.05 8.03
C PHE A 55 13.48 4.08 8.61
N ASP A 56 14.68 4.15 8.05
CA ASP A 56 15.71 5.12 8.39
C ASP A 56 15.67 6.34 7.46
N LYS A 57 15.31 7.50 8.02
CA LYS A 57 15.20 8.78 7.31
C LYS A 57 16.52 9.35 6.80
N THR A 58 17.64 8.91 7.36
CA THR A 58 18.98 9.38 7.00
C THR A 58 19.58 8.48 5.94
N ALA A 59 19.49 7.16 6.12
CA ALA A 59 19.97 6.19 5.15
C ALA A 59 19.26 6.31 3.80
N VAL A 60 17.93 6.55 3.79
CA VAL A 60 17.16 6.67 2.53
C VAL A 60 17.68 7.74 1.58
N GLN A 61 18.28 8.82 2.10
CA GLN A 61 18.84 9.87 1.26
C GLN A 61 20.10 9.38 0.54
N TYR A 62 20.96 8.67 1.26
CA TYR A 62 22.15 8.05 0.67
C TYR A 62 21.78 6.96 -0.34
N GLU A 63 20.79 6.12 0.00
CA GLU A 63 20.26 5.08 -0.90
C GLU A 63 19.72 5.69 -2.21
N TRP A 64 19.03 6.82 -2.13
CA TRP A 64 18.51 7.52 -3.31
C TRP A 64 19.63 8.01 -4.22
N GLU A 65 20.67 8.63 -3.67
CA GLU A 65 21.82 9.08 -4.44
C GLU A 65 22.50 7.92 -5.17
N LEU A 66 22.62 6.77 -4.52
CA LEU A 66 23.21 5.57 -5.12
C LEU A 66 22.33 4.93 -6.20
N ILE A 67 21.00 4.97 -6.07
CA ILE A 67 20.10 4.28 -7.01
C ILE A 67 19.84 5.08 -8.29
N LYS A 68 20.04 6.41 -8.27
CA LYS A 68 19.78 7.29 -9.42
C LYS A 68 20.59 6.94 -10.66
N ALA A 69 21.90 6.75 -10.52
CA ALA A 69 22.77 6.38 -11.65
C ALA A 69 22.34 5.04 -12.32
N PRO A 70 22.19 3.93 -11.58
CA PRO A 70 21.73 2.68 -12.16
C PRO A 70 20.29 2.75 -12.69
N LEU A 71 19.43 3.58 -12.11
CA LEU A 71 18.07 3.82 -12.61
C LEU A 71 18.11 4.58 -13.95
N ALA A 72 18.90 5.64 -14.04
CA ALA A 72 19.06 6.43 -15.27
C ALA A 72 19.63 5.57 -16.42
N GLU A 73 20.58 4.68 -16.12
CA GLU A 73 21.09 3.71 -17.09
C GLU A 73 19.98 2.76 -17.58
N TYR A 74 19.17 2.24 -16.66
CA TYR A 74 18.06 1.35 -16.99
C TYR A 74 17.00 2.05 -17.86
N LEU A 75 16.70 3.32 -17.59
CA LEU A 75 15.73 4.11 -18.36
C LEU A 75 16.13 4.30 -19.83
N LYS A 76 17.43 4.23 -20.16
CA LYS A 76 17.91 4.33 -21.55
C LYS A 76 17.57 3.09 -22.38
N THR A 77 17.48 1.93 -21.75
CA THR A 77 17.24 0.63 -22.42
C THR A 77 15.84 0.09 -22.18
N SER A 78 15.14 0.59 -21.16
CA SER A 78 13.79 0.14 -20.82
C SER A 78 12.76 0.61 -21.84
N ILE A 79 11.83 -0.27 -22.17
CA ILE A 79 10.65 0.03 -22.97
C ILE A 79 9.48 0.22 -21.99
N ASN A 80 8.43 0.94 -22.40
CA ASN A 80 7.26 1.18 -21.56
C ASN A 80 6.70 -0.14 -21.00
N HIS A 81 6.76 -0.27 -19.67
CA HIS A 81 6.28 -1.42 -18.92
C HIS A 81 5.22 -0.98 -17.91
N LEU A 82 4.26 -1.86 -17.63
CA LEU A 82 3.33 -1.68 -16.51
C LEU A 82 4.12 -1.45 -15.21
N ARG A 83 3.59 -0.61 -14.31
CA ARG A 83 4.27 -0.18 -13.06
C ARG A 83 5.00 -1.29 -12.30
N ARG A 84 4.33 -2.43 -12.09
CA ARG A 84 4.92 -3.59 -11.39
C ARG A 84 6.00 -4.29 -12.20
N GLN A 85 5.83 -4.39 -13.52
CA GLN A 85 6.79 -5.06 -14.40
C GLN A 85 8.08 -4.25 -14.53
N PHE A 86 7.97 -2.92 -14.68
CA PHE A 86 9.13 -2.02 -14.72
C PHE A 86 10.04 -2.24 -13.50
N TRP A 87 9.49 -2.09 -12.30
CA TRP A 87 10.26 -2.22 -11.06
C TRP A 87 10.73 -3.64 -10.80
N LYS A 88 9.93 -4.66 -11.15
CA LYS A 88 10.36 -6.06 -11.05
C LYS A 88 11.60 -6.32 -11.92
N SER A 89 11.58 -5.88 -13.17
CA SER A 89 12.71 -6.06 -14.10
C SER A 89 13.96 -5.31 -13.64
N PHE A 90 13.81 -4.06 -13.19
CA PHE A 90 14.92 -3.28 -12.64
C PHE A 90 15.55 -3.95 -11.41
N ILE A 91 14.73 -4.35 -10.43
CA ILE A 91 15.21 -4.98 -9.19
C ILE A 91 15.89 -6.32 -9.50
N LEU A 92 15.31 -7.16 -10.35
CA LEU A 92 15.91 -8.44 -10.73
C LEU A 92 17.29 -8.26 -11.37
N LEU A 93 17.41 -7.31 -12.29
CA LEU A 93 18.69 -6.99 -12.94
C LEU A 93 19.73 -6.52 -11.92
N ARG A 94 19.35 -5.70 -10.94
CA ARG A 94 20.30 -5.20 -9.94
C ARG A 94 20.69 -6.24 -8.90
N LYS A 95 19.78 -7.15 -8.52
CA LYS A 95 20.10 -8.29 -7.67
C LYS A 95 21.12 -9.25 -8.30
N THR A 96 21.08 -9.44 -9.62
CA THR A 96 22.08 -10.29 -10.30
C THR A 96 23.48 -9.70 -10.29
N VAL A 97 23.60 -8.37 -10.18
CA VAL A 97 24.91 -7.67 -10.13
C VAL A 97 25.38 -7.48 -8.68
N ASN A 98 24.45 -7.41 -7.74
CA ASN A 98 24.72 -7.11 -6.34
C ASN A 98 23.86 -7.98 -5.42
N GLU A 99 24.48 -9.00 -4.82
CA GLU A 99 23.81 -9.94 -3.92
C GLU A 99 23.25 -9.28 -2.64
N HIS A 100 23.74 -8.09 -2.26
CA HIS A 100 23.29 -7.36 -1.08
C HIS A 100 22.35 -6.20 -1.41
N PHE A 101 21.79 -6.17 -2.63
CA PHE A 101 20.91 -5.10 -3.09
C PHE A 101 19.73 -4.82 -2.12
N ASP A 102 19.06 -5.86 -1.62
CA ASP A 102 17.92 -5.68 -0.71
C ASP A 102 18.29 -5.02 0.62
N GLN A 103 19.49 -5.30 1.11
CA GLN A 103 20.00 -4.73 2.36
C GLN A 103 20.49 -3.30 2.15
N GLN A 104 21.14 -3.04 1.01
CA GLN A 104 21.66 -1.72 0.66
C GLN A 104 20.57 -0.71 0.34
N PHE A 105 19.46 -1.12 -0.27
CA PHE A 105 18.38 -0.21 -0.70
C PHE A 105 17.07 -0.42 0.07
N LYS A 106 17.17 -0.90 1.31
CA LYS A 106 16.01 -1.28 2.14
C LYS A 106 14.97 -0.17 2.24
N ASN A 107 15.39 1.07 2.50
CA ASN A 107 14.47 2.18 2.74
C ASN A 107 13.79 2.65 1.43
N ILE A 108 14.53 2.67 0.33
CA ILE A 108 13.97 2.94 -1.00
C ILE A 108 12.96 1.85 -1.40
N LEU A 109 13.26 0.58 -1.12
CA LEU A 109 12.33 -0.52 -1.39
C LEU A 109 11.04 -0.42 -0.56
N VAL A 110 11.11 0.10 0.67
CA VAL A 110 9.92 0.41 1.47
C VAL A 110 9.09 1.54 0.84
N LEU A 111 9.71 2.64 0.39
CA LEU A 111 8.95 3.70 -0.29
C LEU A 111 8.35 3.23 -1.62
N LEU A 112 9.09 2.39 -2.34
CA LEU A 112 8.63 1.79 -3.59
C LEU A 112 7.46 0.82 -3.36
N SER A 113 7.51 0.00 -2.31
CA SER A 113 6.40 -0.91 -1.99
C SER A 113 5.15 -0.11 -1.63
N ILE A 114 5.30 0.95 -0.84
CA ILE A 114 4.21 1.89 -0.54
C ILE A 114 3.64 2.49 -1.83
N TYR A 115 4.49 2.92 -2.76
CA TYR A 115 4.03 3.45 -4.06
C TYR A 115 3.26 2.40 -4.88
N LEU A 116 3.75 1.17 -4.95
CA LEU A 116 3.12 0.08 -5.72
C LEU A 116 1.82 -0.43 -5.09
N LEU A 117 1.67 -0.30 -3.78
CA LEU A 117 0.45 -0.61 -3.03
C LEU A 117 -0.56 0.55 -3.04
N SER A 118 -0.08 1.79 -3.21
CA SER A 118 -0.94 2.96 -3.31
C SER A 118 -1.82 2.86 -4.55
N THR A 119 -3.13 2.80 -4.35
CA THR A 119 -4.08 2.69 -5.46
C THR A 119 -3.99 3.92 -6.37
N SER A 120 -3.99 3.65 -7.68
CA SER A 120 -3.99 4.69 -8.72
C SER A 120 -5.26 5.55 -8.70
N ASN A 121 -6.28 5.14 -7.97
CA ASN A 121 -7.57 5.80 -8.00
C ASN A 121 -8.16 5.82 -6.60
N ASN A 122 -8.57 7.00 -6.14
CA ASN A 122 -9.30 7.16 -4.90
C ASN A 122 -10.71 6.55 -4.99
N ALA A 123 -11.18 6.18 -6.19
CA ALA A 123 -12.49 5.57 -6.42
C ALA A 123 -12.80 4.35 -5.53
N GLU A 124 -11.80 3.57 -5.12
CA GLU A 124 -12.02 2.46 -4.18
C GLU A 124 -12.29 2.95 -2.76
N CYS A 125 -11.55 3.97 -2.32
CA CYS A 125 -11.86 4.68 -1.09
C CYS A 125 -13.22 5.39 -1.19
N GLU A 126 -13.57 5.96 -2.35
CA GLU A 126 -14.88 6.60 -2.60
C GLU A 126 -16.04 5.62 -2.52
N ARG A 127 -15.87 4.39 -3.03
CA ARG A 127 -16.87 3.32 -2.84
C ARG A 127 -17.05 3.00 -1.35
N GLY A 128 -15.96 2.93 -0.60
CA GLY A 128 -15.98 2.77 0.86
C GLY A 128 -16.70 3.93 1.57
N PHE A 129 -16.36 5.17 1.24
CA PHE A 129 -16.99 6.37 1.82
C PHE A 129 -18.45 6.53 1.43
N SER A 130 -18.83 6.17 0.21
CA SER A 130 -20.24 6.20 -0.23
C SER A 130 -21.07 5.16 0.50
N ALA A 131 -20.52 3.96 0.73
CA ALA A 131 -21.15 2.94 1.58
C ALA A 131 -21.24 3.41 3.04
N ALA A 132 -20.19 4.01 3.59
CA ALA A 132 -20.17 4.58 4.94
C ALA A 132 -21.21 5.69 5.11
N ASN A 133 -21.30 6.61 4.14
CA ASN A 133 -22.26 7.71 4.16
C ASN A 133 -23.71 7.22 4.15
N ARG A 134 -24.04 6.16 3.39
CA ARG A 134 -25.39 5.57 3.41
C ARG A 134 -25.79 5.08 4.80
N VAL A 135 -24.83 4.54 5.55
CA VAL A 135 -25.06 4.03 6.91
C VAL A 135 -25.06 5.16 7.94
N GLN A 136 -24.28 6.23 7.75
CA GLN A 136 -24.26 7.38 8.66
C GLN A 136 -25.46 8.33 8.50
N THR A 137 -26.01 8.45 7.28
CA THR A 137 -27.03 9.49 6.98
C THR A 137 -28.46 8.99 7.11
N ASN A 138 -28.70 7.68 7.09
CA ASN A 138 -30.04 7.13 7.21
C ASN A 138 -30.46 7.02 8.69
N GLY A 139 -31.41 7.86 9.13
CA GLY A 139 -31.81 8.00 10.53
C GLY A 139 -32.33 6.71 11.20
N ARG A 140 -32.78 5.71 10.44
CA ARG A 140 -33.23 4.40 10.95
C ARG A 140 -32.10 3.37 11.13
N SER A 141 -30.92 3.60 10.56
CA SER A 141 -29.79 2.65 10.56
C SER A 141 -28.47 3.33 10.89
N ARG A 142 -28.52 4.48 11.56
CA ARG A 142 -27.35 5.29 11.87
C ARG A 142 -26.45 4.58 12.86
N LEU A 143 -25.32 4.09 12.37
CA LEU A 143 -24.28 3.54 13.23
C LEU A 143 -23.46 4.66 13.87
N LEU A 144 -23.06 4.44 15.13
CA LEU A 144 -22.07 5.28 15.79
C LEU A 144 -20.74 5.18 15.03
N ARG A 145 -19.99 6.29 15.03
CA ARG A 145 -18.74 6.42 14.26
C ARG A 145 -17.73 5.32 14.59
N GLU A 146 -17.63 4.95 15.86
CA GLU A 146 -16.73 3.90 16.37
C GLU A 146 -17.12 2.50 15.86
N THR A 147 -18.43 2.21 15.81
CA THR A 147 -18.97 0.95 15.28
C THR A 147 -18.80 0.87 13.76
N LEU A 148 -18.94 2.00 13.08
CA LEU A 148 -18.72 2.09 11.64
C LEU A 148 -17.25 1.89 11.26
N ASP A 149 -16.32 2.52 11.98
CA ASP A 149 -14.88 2.33 11.77
C ASP A 149 -14.50 0.85 11.98
N THR A 150 -15.09 0.20 12.99
CA THR A 150 -14.94 -1.24 13.25
C THR A 150 -15.47 -2.08 12.08
N LEU A 151 -16.67 -1.79 11.59
CA LEU A 151 -17.29 -2.50 10.46
C LEU A 151 -16.55 -2.29 9.13
N LEU A 152 -16.04 -1.09 8.88
CA LEU A 152 -15.22 -0.80 7.71
C LEU A 152 -13.91 -1.57 7.77
N ASN A 153 -13.26 -1.62 8.93
CA ASN A 153 -12.06 -2.45 9.13
C ASN A 153 -12.34 -3.92 8.90
N ILE A 154 -13.44 -4.46 9.45
CA ILE A 154 -13.86 -5.84 9.19
C ILE A 154 -14.09 -6.06 7.69
N ARG A 155 -14.85 -5.19 7.02
CA ARG A 155 -15.12 -5.31 5.58
C ARG A 155 -13.85 -5.25 4.72
N LEU A 156 -12.86 -4.45 5.12
CA LEU A 156 -11.58 -4.33 4.43
C LEU A 156 -10.63 -5.52 4.72
N LEU A 157 -10.77 -6.16 5.88
CA LEU A 157 -9.94 -7.29 6.30
C LEU A 157 -10.50 -8.66 5.90
N LEU A 158 -11.81 -8.76 5.64
CA LEU A 158 -12.46 -9.95 5.12
C LEU A 158 -12.15 -10.07 3.62
N SER A 159 -11.55 -11.19 3.20
CA SER A 159 -11.43 -11.56 1.79
C SER A 159 -12.82 -11.79 1.18
N ASP A 160 -12.97 -11.59 -0.14
CA ASP A 160 -14.23 -11.87 -0.86
C ASP A 160 -14.72 -13.33 -0.69
N ASP A 161 -13.83 -14.25 -0.31
CA ASP A 161 -14.22 -15.58 0.15
C ASP A 161 -14.60 -15.58 1.64
N VAL A 162 -15.91 -15.43 1.88
CA VAL A 162 -16.56 -15.46 3.20
C VAL A 162 -16.36 -16.81 3.92
N ARG A 163 -15.94 -17.86 3.20
CA ARG A 163 -15.73 -19.21 3.74
C ARG A 163 -14.31 -19.46 4.24
N SER A 164 -13.38 -18.50 4.05
CA SER A 164 -12.04 -18.67 4.57
C SER A 164 -12.05 -18.70 6.11
N GLN A 165 -11.20 -19.56 6.71
CA GLN A 165 -11.03 -19.63 8.17
C GLN A 165 -10.65 -18.25 8.76
N ARG A 166 -9.94 -17.43 7.99
CA ARG A 166 -9.61 -16.04 8.33
C ARG A 166 -10.86 -15.17 8.46
N CYS A 167 -11.83 -15.32 7.55
CA CYS A 167 -13.09 -14.58 7.61
C CYS A 167 -13.92 -14.97 8.84
N GLN A 168 -13.96 -16.25 9.17
CA GLN A 168 -14.63 -16.75 10.37
C GLN A 168 -13.98 -16.21 11.65
N PHE A 169 -12.65 -16.26 11.75
CA PHE A 169 -11.90 -15.73 12.89
C PHE A 169 -12.11 -14.22 13.10
N VAL A 170 -12.05 -13.42 12.02
CA VAL A 170 -12.28 -11.97 12.10
C VAL A 170 -13.73 -11.66 12.49
N ALA A 171 -14.71 -12.42 11.98
CA ALA A 171 -16.11 -12.28 12.35
C ALA A 171 -16.38 -12.67 13.82
N GLU A 172 -15.76 -13.74 14.32
CA GLU A 172 -15.84 -14.16 15.72
C GLU A 172 -15.24 -13.12 16.65
N LYS A 173 -14.05 -12.57 16.34
CA LYS A 173 -13.43 -11.51 17.14
C LYS A 173 -14.22 -10.21 17.16
N ALA A 174 -14.85 -9.87 16.04
CA ALA A 174 -15.76 -8.74 15.97
C ALA A 174 -17.02 -8.95 16.82
N PHE A 175 -17.60 -10.15 16.78
CA PHE A 175 -18.76 -10.53 17.56
C PHE A 175 -18.48 -10.52 19.07
N GLU A 176 -17.34 -11.08 19.50
CA GLU A 176 -16.85 -11.01 20.88
C GLU A 176 -16.70 -9.55 21.33
N SER A 177 -16.04 -8.73 20.52
CA SER A 177 -15.87 -7.30 20.81
C SER A 177 -17.21 -6.56 20.89
N TRP A 178 -18.24 -6.96 20.13
CA TRP A 178 -19.57 -6.34 20.17
C TRP A 178 -20.42 -6.80 21.35
N ASN A 179 -20.28 -8.06 21.79
CA ASN A 179 -21.05 -8.60 22.92
C ASN A 179 -20.46 -8.26 24.29
N ASP A 180 -19.14 -8.01 24.38
CA ASP A 180 -18.53 -7.50 25.63
C ASP A 180 -19.11 -6.13 26.06
N HIS A 181 -19.78 -5.42 25.15
CA HIS A 181 -20.44 -4.13 25.42
C HIS A 181 -21.73 -4.20 26.25
N GLU A 182 -22.32 -5.37 26.48
CA GLU A 182 -23.50 -5.44 27.37
C GLU A 182 -23.13 -5.30 28.85
N SER A 183 -21.85 -5.54 29.23
CA SER A 183 -21.43 -5.51 30.65
C SER A 183 -20.77 -4.19 31.10
N ASN A 184 -20.42 -3.27 30.19
CA ASN A 184 -19.78 -2.00 30.56
C ASN A 184 -20.19 -0.83 29.65
N ARG A 185 -21.17 -0.03 30.09
CA ARG A 185 -21.50 1.30 29.54
C ARG A 185 -20.41 2.36 29.82
N ARG A 186 -19.13 2.03 29.61
CA ARG A 186 -18.04 2.99 29.53
C ARG A 186 -17.08 2.57 28.42
N TYR A 187 -17.21 3.25 27.28
CA TYR A 187 -16.29 3.38 26.14
C TYR A 187 -15.13 2.37 26.02
N PRO A 188 -15.03 1.59 24.94
CA PRO A 188 -13.77 0.96 24.58
C PRO A 188 -12.99 1.85 23.61
N ARG A 189 -11.75 2.17 23.99
CA ARG A 189 -10.67 2.42 23.03
C ARG A 189 -10.24 1.07 22.45
N THR A 190 -10.85 0.60 21.38
CA THR A 190 -10.34 -0.56 20.64
C THR A 190 -9.43 -0.10 19.52
N LYS A 191 -8.13 -0.11 19.81
CA LYS A 191 -7.08 -0.18 18.78
C LYS A 191 -6.98 -1.65 18.41
N LEU A 192 -7.88 -2.13 17.55
CA LEU A 192 -7.80 -3.48 17.01
C LEU A 192 -6.64 -3.51 16.00
N ILE A 193 -5.42 -3.72 16.51
CA ILE A 193 -4.24 -3.99 15.68
C ILE A 193 -4.12 -5.50 15.66
N ILE A 194 -4.65 -6.13 14.61
CA ILE A 194 -4.38 -7.53 14.32
C ILE A 194 -3.03 -7.53 13.60
N ASP A 195 -1.97 -7.97 14.27
CA ASP A 195 -0.70 -8.32 13.61
C ASP A 195 -0.98 -9.47 12.64
N VAL A 196 -0.75 -9.23 11.35
CA VAL A 196 -0.93 -10.23 10.30
C VAL A 196 0.45 -10.84 10.02
N THR A 197 0.63 -12.11 10.37
CA THR A 197 1.73 -12.93 9.82
C THR A 197 1.38 -13.33 8.38
N ASP A 198 2.36 -13.15 7.48
CA ASP A 198 2.27 -13.18 6.01
C ASP A 198 2.06 -14.59 5.39
N ASP A 199 1.43 -15.54 6.08
CA ASP A 199 1.50 -16.95 5.69
C ASP A 199 0.30 -17.44 4.85
N TYR A 200 -0.19 -16.64 3.89
CA TYR A 200 -1.19 -17.12 2.92
C TYR A 200 -0.54 -17.58 1.62
N GLU A 201 -0.25 -18.88 1.52
CA GLU A 201 -0.08 -19.56 0.23
C GLU A 201 -1.43 -20.13 -0.24
N PRO A 202 -1.95 -19.71 -1.41
CA PRO A 202 -3.18 -20.29 -1.95
C PRO A 202 -2.92 -21.75 -2.36
N SER A 203 -3.62 -22.68 -1.69
CA SER A 203 -3.59 -24.11 -2.01
C SER A 203 -4.02 -24.33 -3.47
N THR A 204 -3.11 -24.81 -4.30
CA THR A 204 -3.43 -25.33 -5.63
C THR A 204 -4.19 -26.64 -5.47
N GLN A 205 -5.49 -26.62 -5.81
CA GLN A 205 -6.26 -27.86 -5.97
C GLN A 205 -5.70 -28.62 -7.18
N LYS A 206 -4.90 -29.67 -6.91
CA LYS A 206 -4.54 -30.68 -7.89
C LYS A 206 -5.80 -31.48 -8.26
N GLY A 207 -6.11 -31.51 -9.55
CA GLY A 207 -7.10 -32.43 -10.11
C GLY A 207 -6.73 -33.87 -9.78
N VAL A 208 -7.66 -34.58 -9.14
CA VAL A 208 -7.62 -36.04 -9.04
C VAL A 208 -8.53 -36.55 -10.16
N GLY A 209 -7.91 -37.12 -11.18
CA GLY A 209 -8.59 -37.90 -12.20
C GLY A 209 -9.28 -39.11 -11.56
N VAL A 210 -10.55 -39.31 -11.91
CA VAL A 210 -11.23 -40.58 -11.66
C VAL A 210 -11.13 -41.38 -12.95
N GLY A 211 -10.16 -42.28 -12.98
CA GLY A 211 -10.18 -43.44 -13.86
C GLY A 211 -10.71 -44.62 -13.07
N LYS A 212 -11.87 -45.13 -13.48
CA LYS A 212 -12.19 -46.54 -13.72
C LYS A 212 -13.62 -46.66 -14.24
#